data_AF-A0A1V4UBI8-F1
#
_entry.id   AF-A0A1V4UBI8-F1
#
_cell.length_a   1.000
_cell.length_b   1.000
_cell.length_c   1.000
_cell.angle_alpha   90.00
_cell.angle_beta   90.00
_cell.angle_gamma   90.00
#
_symmetry.space_group_name_H-M   'P 1'
#
loop_
_entity.id
_entity.type
_entity.pdbx_description
1 polymer ?
#
loop_
_entity_poly.entity_id
_entity_poly.type
_entity_poly.pdbx_seq_one_letter_code
_entity_poly.pdbx_strand_id
1 'polypeptide(L)'
;MTVRAPTTAAFATMKSEILADAEMTAAMGGDPVNDQERESYSVALRCHDPSGETYYVTFTRDQIRVSSYSDDAILAVIEAWADTVPALA
;
A
#
# COMPACT_ATOMS: atom_id res chain seq x y z
N MET A 1 -10.37 14.56 1.31
CA MET A 1 -9.25 15.01 2.18
C MET A 1 -8.07 14.08 1.97
N THR A 2 -6.83 14.59 1.98
CA THR A 2 -5.62 13.77 1.83
C THR A 2 -4.79 13.88 3.09
N VAL A 3 -4.45 12.74 3.70
CA VAL A 3 -3.63 12.66 4.93
C VAL A 3 -2.28 12.05 4.57
N ARG A 4 -1.19 12.63 5.07
CA ARG A 4 0.17 12.10 4.89
C ARG A 4 0.78 11.83 6.26
N ALA A 5 1.33 10.64 6.46
CA ALA A 5 1.94 10.22 7.70
C ALA A 5 3.34 9.64 7.44
N PRO A 6 4.30 9.80 8.37
CA PRO A 6 5.62 9.19 8.24
C PRO A 6 5.62 7.68 8.51
N THR A 7 4.57 7.14 9.15
CA THR A 7 4.43 5.72 9.48
C THR A 7 2.97 5.26 9.37
N THR A 8 2.77 3.95 9.24
CA THR A 8 1.43 3.32 9.24
C THR A 8 0.69 3.56 10.56
N ALA A 9 1.41 3.51 11.70
CA ALA A 9 0.83 3.80 13.01
C ALA A 9 0.35 5.26 13.13
N ALA A 10 1.13 6.22 12.62
CA ALA A 10 0.72 7.63 12.59
C ALA A 10 -0.49 7.84 11.67
N PHE A 11 -0.55 7.13 10.54
CA PHE A 11 -1.71 7.17 9.64
C PHE A 11 -2.97 6.62 10.32
N ALA A 12 -2.87 5.47 10.99
CA ALA A 12 -3.97 4.86 11.74
C ALA A 12 -4.50 5.78 12.85
N THR A 13 -3.59 6.48 13.54
CA THR A 13 -3.96 7.48 14.57
C THR A 13 -4.73 8.64 13.94
N MET A 14 -4.20 9.28 12.90
CA MET A 14 -4.88 10.39 12.23
C MET A 14 -6.24 9.99 11.66
N LYS A 15 -6.34 8.77 11.11
CA LYS A 15 -7.62 8.23 10.63
C LYS A 15 -8.66 8.14 11.74
N SER A 16 -8.27 7.68 12.94
CA SER A 16 -9.17 7.61 14.10
C SER A 16 -9.62 9.01 14.55
N GLU A 17 -8.70 9.98 14.58
CA GLU A 17 -9.02 11.38 14.93
C GLU A 17 -10.04 11.98 13.97
N ILE A 18 -9.84 11.77 12.66
CA ILE A 18 -10.74 12.28 11.62
C ILE A 18 -12.15 11.68 11.75
N LEU A 19 -12.24 10.38 12.05
CA LEU A 19 -13.53 9.71 12.24
C LEU A 19 -14.24 10.14 13.53
N ALA A 20 -13.50 10.62 14.53
CA ALA A 20 -14.02 11.08 15.81
C ALA A 20 -14.29 12.59 15.87
N ASP A 21 -13.94 13.36 14.84
CA ASP A 21 -14.09 14.81 14.82
C ASP A 21 -15.58 15.22 14.74
N ALA A 22 -16.09 15.68 15.89
CA ALA A 22 -17.48 16.07 16.05
C ALA A 22 -17.83 17.37 15.31
N GLU A 23 -16.88 18.30 15.16
CA GLU A 23 -17.12 19.56 14.45
C GLU A 23 -17.23 19.30 12.96
N MET A 24 -16.33 18.48 12.41
CA MET A 24 -16.37 18.06 11.01
C MET A 24 -17.64 17.26 10.72
N THR A 25 -18.04 16.36 11.62
CA THR A 25 -19.30 15.59 11.50
C THR A 25 -20.51 16.52 11.44
N ALA A 26 -20.60 17.48 12.37
CA ALA A 26 -21.69 18.45 12.41
C ALA A 26 -21.72 19.36 11.18
N ALA A 27 -20.56 19.79 10.69
CA ALA A 27 -20.44 20.65 9.51
C ALA A 27 -20.79 19.91 8.20
N MET A 28 -20.41 18.64 8.08
CA MET A 28 -20.65 17.82 6.88
C MET A 28 -22.06 17.22 6.83
N GLY A 29 -22.75 17.11 7.98
CA GLY A 29 -24.15 16.72 8.06
C GLY A 29 -24.42 15.22 7.82
N GLY A 30 -23.49 14.33 8.15
CA GLY A 30 -23.64 12.88 8.01
C GLY A 30 -22.68 12.09 8.89
N ASP A 31 -22.80 10.76 8.90
CA ASP A 31 -21.96 9.89 9.72
C ASP A 31 -20.58 9.66 9.09
N PRO A 32 -19.47 9.88 9.84
CA PRO A 32 -18.14 9.56 9.36
C PRO A 32 -18.00 8.04 9.19
N VAL A 33 -17.69 7.60 7.98
CA VAL A 33 -17.47 6.19 7.65
C VAL A 33 -16.07 5.96 7.10
N ASN A 34 -15.42 4.94 7.62
CA ASN A 34 -14.24 4.36 6.97
C ASN A 34 -14.68 3.30 5.97
N ASP A 35 -14.77 3.68 4.70
CA ASP A 35 -15.11 2.77 3.61
C ASP A 35 -13.91 1.86 3.28
N GLN A 36 -13.85 0.72 3.96
CA GLN A 36 -12.80 -0.28 3.75
C GLN A 36 -12.83 -0.88 2.35
N GLU A 37 -13.95 -0.85 1.63
CA GLU A 37 -14.03 -1.41 0.27
C GLU A 37 -13.37 -0.49 -0.75
N ARG A 38 -13.41 0.82 -0.52
CA ARG A 38 -12.80 1.83 -1.41
C ARG A 38 -11.42 2.28 -0.97
N GLU A 39 -10.93 1.76 0.14
CA GLU A 39 -9.59 2.05 0.63
C GLU A 39 -8.53 1.30 -0.19
N SER A 40 -7.63 2.05 -0.82
CA SER A 40 -6.54 1.52 -1.63
C SER A 40 -5.21 1.84 -0.96
N TYR A 41 -4.45 0.79 -0.66
CA TYR A 41 -3.08 0.88 -0.18
C TYR A 41 -2.11 0.56 -1.31
N SER A 42 -1.01 1.30 -1.40
CA SER A 42 0.10 0.96 -2.27
C SER A 42 1.44 1.12 -1.56
N VAL A 43 2.31 0.13 -1.71
CA VAL A 43 3.68 0.15 -1.18
C VAL A 43 4.62 -0.17 -2.32
N ALA A 44 5.53 0.75 -2.64
CA ALA A 44 6.55 0.55 -3.66
C ALA A 44 7.92 0.34 -2.99
N LEU A 45 8.52 -0.82 -3.23
CA LEU A 45 9.87 -1.16 -2.80
C LEU A 45 10.84 -1.00 -3.96
N ARG A 46 11.98 -0.36 -3.70
CA ARG A 46 13.11 -0.32 -4.63
C ARG A 46 14.01 -1.52 -4.33
N CYS A 47 14.14 -2.41 -5.29
CA CYS A 47 14.89 -3.65 -5.18
C CYS A 47 16.12 -3.61 -6.10
N HIS A 48 17.14 -4.36 -5.70
CA HIS A 48 18.40 -4.47 -6.42
C HIS A 48 18.67 -5.93 -6.73
N ASP A 49 18.91 -6.22 -8.02
CA ASP A 49 19.35 -7.52 -8.47
C ASP A 49 20.88 -7.67 -8.27
N PRO A 50 21.40 -8.87 -7.96
CA PRO A 50 22.85 -9.11 -7.88
C PRO A 50 23.63 -8.74 -9.15
N SER A 51 22.96 -8.72 -10.30
CA SER A 51 23.53 -8.31 -11.60
C SER A 51 23.72 -6.79 -11.72
N GLY A 52 23.26 -6.00 -10.73
CA GLY A 52 23.36 -4.54 -10.69
C GLY A 52 22.12 -3.80 -11.21
N GLU A 53 21.08 -4.52 -11.65
CA GLU A 53 19.82 -3.91 -12.10
C GLU A 53 18.98 -3.41 -10.90
N THR A 54 18.23 -2.32 -11.12
CA THR A 54 17.26 -1.79 -10.14
C THR A 54 15.86 -1.96 -10.69
N TYR A 55 15.01 -2.65 -9.93
CA TYR A 55 13.60 -2.83 -10.24
C TYR A 55 12.72 -2.37 -9.08
N TYR A 56 11.44 -2.16 -9.36
CA TYR A 56 10.45 -1.78 -8.35
C TYR A 56 9.41 -2.86 -8.19
N VAL A 57 9.12 -3.24 -6.95
CA VAL A 57 8.01 -4.13 -6.59
C VAL A 57 6.96 -3.29 -5.88
N THR A 58 5.78 -3.19 -6.49
CA THR A 58 4.65 -2.43 -5.94
C THR A 58 3.55 -3.39 -5.52
N PHE A 59 3.20 -3.36 -4.24
CA PHE A 59 2.07 -4.08 -3.69
C PHE A 59 0.86 -3.15 -3.71
N THR A 60 -0.23 -3.57 -4.33
CA THR A 60 -1.55 -2.93 -4.17
C THR A 60 -2.51 -3.92 -3.51
N ARG A 61 -3.76 -3.50 -3.31
CA ARG A 61 -4.80 -4.34 -2.70
C ARG A 61 -5.00 -5.66 -3.44
N ASP A 62 -5.01 -5.62 -4.77
CA ASP A 62 -5.45 -6.75 -5.60
C ASP A 62 -4.34 -7.32 -6.48
N GLN A 63 -3.18 -6.67 -6.54
CA GLN A 63 -2.08 -7.13 -7.40
C GLN A 63 -0.69 -6.73 -6.88
N ILE A 64 0.28 -7.54 -7.25
CA ILE A 64 1.71 -7.20 -7.16
C ILE A 64 2.16 -6.80 -8.55
N ARG A 65 2.82 -5.65 -8.68
CA ARG A 65 3.36 -5.15 -9.94
C ARG A 65 4.88 -5.04 -9.83
N VAL A 66 5.59 -5.73 -10.72
CA VAL A 66 7.03 -5.52 -10.93
C VAL A 66 7.21 -4.54 -12.09
N SER A 67 8.17 -3.62 -11.99
CA SER A 67 8.43 -2.61 -13.02
C SER A 67 9.91 -2.27 -13.10
N SER A 68 10.35 -1.79 -14.26
CA SER A 68 11.77 -1.51 -14.57
C SER A 68 12.70 -2.72 -14.48
N TYR A 69 12.17 -3.94 -14.64
CA TYR A 69 12.97 -5.13 -14.88
C TYR A 69 13.27 -5.27 -16.38
N SER A 70 14.46 -5.74 -16.71
CA SER A 70 14.87 -6.05 -18.09
C SER A 70 15.05 -7.55 -18.30
N ASP A 71 15.24 -8.32 -17.23
CA ASP A 71 15.47 -9.77 -17.28
C ASP A 71 14.27 -10.54 -16.70
N ASP A 72 13.73 -11.49 -17.47
CA ASP A 72 12.62 -12.35 -17.03
C ASP A 72 13.02 -13.26 -15.84
N ALA A 73 14.31 -13.49 -15.60
CA ALA A 73 14.78 -14.19 -14.42
C ALA A 73 14.38 -13.47 -13.12
N ILE A 74 14.30 -12.13 -13.12
CA ILE A 74 13.85 -11.34 -11.97
C ILE A 74 12.38 -11.64 -11.67
N LEU A 75 11.55 -11.73 -12.71
CA LEU A 75 10.13 -12.03 -12.56
C LEU A 75 9.94 -13.44 -11.97
N ALA A 76 10.69 -14.42 -12.45
CA ALA A 76 10.65 -15.79 -11.92
C ALA A 76 11.06 -15.88 -10.44
N VAL A 77 12.07 -15.10 -10.02
CA VAL A 77 12.49 -15.04 -8.61
C VAL A 77 11.40 -14.41 -7.73
N ILE A 78 10.77 -13.33 -8.19
CA ILE A 78 9.70 -12.67 -7.44
C ILE A 78 8.46 -13.55 -7.34
N GLU A 79 8.11 -14.27 -8.40
CA GLU A 79 7.00 -15.23 -8.40
C GLU A 79 7.26 -16.38 -7.41
N ALA A 80 8.44 -17.01 -7.49
CA ALA A 80 8.83 -18.06 -6.55
C ALA A 80 8.88 -17.57 -5.09
N TRP A 81 9.29 -16.33 -4.85
CA TRP A 81 9.22 -15.72 -3.53
C TRP A 81 7.78 -15.48 -3.08
N ALA A 82 6.93 -14.94 -3.96
CA ALA A 82 5.54 -14.64 -3.65
C ALA A 82 4.77 -15.91 -3.23
N ASP A 83 5.02 -17.03 -3.89
CA ASP A 83 4.46 -18.35 -3.54
C ASP A 83 4.84 -18.82 -2.11
N THR A 84 5.97 -18.35 -1.59
CA THR A 84 6.40 -18.69 -0.21
C THR A 84 5.77 -17.83 0.87
N VAL A 85 5.08 -16.74 0.51
CA VAL A 85 4.47 -15.79 1.45
C VAL A 85 2.96 -16.01 1.48
N PRO A 86 2.39 -16.69 2.49
CA PRO A 86 0.97 -17.03 2.51
C PRO A 86 0.04 -15.80 2.55
N ALA A 87 0.55 -14.65 3.00
CA ALA A 87 -0.19 -13.40 3.02
C ALA A 87 -0.36 -12.76 1.63
N LEU A 88 0.33 -13.29 0.61
CA LEU A 88 0.27 -12.84 -0.79
C LEU A 88 -0.52 -13.81 -1.70
N ALA A 89 -0.99 -14.93 -1.16
CA ALA A 89 -1.75 -15.96 -1.88
C ALA A 89 -3.25 -15.63 -2.00
#